data_AF-M1VJV4-F1
#
_entry.id   AF-M1VJV4-F1
#
_cell.length_a   1.000
_cell.length_b   1.000
_cell.length_c   1.000
_cell.angle_alpha   90.00
_cell.angle_beta   90.00
_cell.angle_gamma   90.00
#
_symmetry.space_group_name_H-M   'P 1'
#
loop_
_entity.id
_entity.type
_entity.pdbx_description
1 polymer ?
#
loop_
_entity_poly.entity_id
_entity_poly.type
_entity_poly.pdbx_seq_one_letter_code
_entity_poly.pdbx_strand_id
1 'polypeptide(L)'
;MADPDGLHRVAVPLAPGVSQSGDIPSISGPERDLLCALSYVHLACGQSAHSLALLRIAAREHSNDVGLLRILAYTLIAEGLGEEALHVLDRLDALDTQPSSRIPMTLLRSHALRHAGRMAEAREVFQTYVSLRASTALIRKQ
;
A
#
# COMPACT_ATOMS: atom_id res chain seq x y z
N MET A 1 -57.23 -27.53 44.43
CA MET A 1 -55.90 -28.17 44.28
C MET A 1 -55.65 -28.27 42.78
N ALA A 2 -55.10 -27.19 42.20
CA ALA A 2 -53.67 -26.95 41.91
C ALA A 2 -53.27 -27.68 40.60
N ASP A 3 -53.61 -27.13 39.44
CA ASP A 3 -52.88 -26.14 38.58
C ASP A 3 -51.87 -26.84 37.63
N PRO A 4 -52.06 -26.77 36.29
CA PRO A 4 -51.16 -27.38 35.32
C PRO A 4 -50.22 -26.33 34.75
N ASP A 5 -49.10 -26.05 35.43
CA ASP A 5 -48.05 -25.24 34.83
C ASP A 5 -46.67 -25.69 35.30
N GLY A 6 -45.91 -26.22 34.37
CA GLY A 6 -44.62 -26.88 34.64
C GLY A 6 -43.73 -26.83 33.40
N LEU A 7 -43.74 -25.70 32.70
CA LEU A 7 -42.72 -25.36 31.72
C LEU A 7 -41.37 -25.29 32.43
N HIS A 8 -40.63 -26.41 32.44
CA HIS A 8 -39.21 -26.40 32.75
C HIS A 8 -38.46 -25.67 31.63
N ARG A 9 -38.44 -24.34 31.75
CA ARG A 9 -37.54 -23.47 31.01
C ARG A 9 -36.13 -23.79 31.49
N VAL A 10 -35.44 -24.65 30.75
CA VAL A 10 -33.99 -24.84 30.91
C VAL A 10 -33.36 -23.48 30.63
N ALA A 11 -32.88 -22.82 31.68
CA ALA A 11 -32.07 -21.63 31.55
C ALA A 11 -30.74 -22.05 30.90
N VAL A 12 -30.62 -21.79 29.60
CA VAL A 12 -29.33 -21.82 28.91
C VAL A 12 -28.45 -20.75 29.59
N PRO A 13 -27.28 -21.09 30.13
CA PRO A 13 -26.35 -20.06 30.58
C PRO A 13 -25.94 -19.24 29.37
N LEU A 14 -26.40 -17.99 29.32
CA LEU A 14 -25.94 -17.01 28.36
C LEU A 14 -24.47 -16.75 28.67
N ALA A 15 -23.57 -17.38 27.92
CA ALA A 15 -22.14 -17.07 28.00
C ALA A 15 -21.97 -15.57 27.71
N PRO A 16 -21.24 -14.82 28.56
CA PRO A 16 -21.05 -13.41 28.35
C PRO A 16 -20.06 -13.20 27.21
N GLY A 17 -20.47 -12.40 26.23
CA GLY A 17 -19.56 -11.61 25.41
C GLY A 17 -18.61 -12.38 24.52
N VAL A 18 -19.12 -13.04 23.49
CA VAL A 18 -18.36 -13.13 22.24
C VAL A 18 -18.43 -11.74 21.58
N SER A 19 -17.58 -10.83 22.06
CA SER A 19 -17.16 -9.69 21.24
C SER A 19 -16.33 -10.26 20.10
N GLN A 20 -16.99 -10.74 19.05
CA GLN A 20 -16.40 -10.91 17.73
C GLN A 20 -16.17 -9.50 17.15
N SER A 21 -15.28 -8.73 17.77
CA SER A 21 -14.39 -7.93 16.94
C SER A 21 -13.38 -8.95 16.45
N GLY A 22 -13.63 -9.53 15.28
CA GLY A 22 -12.71 -10.48 14.68
C GLY A 22 -11.34 -9.82 14.62
N ASP A 23 -10.43 -10.24 15.50
CA ASP A 23 -9.02 -9.93 15.40
C ASP A 23 -8.58 -10.51 14.07
N ILE A 24 -8.60 -9.68 13.02
CA ILE A 24 -7.97 -10.03 11.76
C ILE A 24 -6.52 -10.32 12.15
N PRO A 25 -6.02 -11.54 11.95
CA PRO A 25 -4.68 -11.89 12.38
C PRO A 25 -3.70 -10.88 11.77
N SER A 26 -2.99 -10.15 12.63
CA SER A 26 -1.93 -9.24 12.20
C SER A 26 -0.88 -10.09 11.50
N ILE A 27 -0.54 -9.75 10.27
CA ILE A 27 0.44 -10.50 9.49
C ILE A 27 1.82 -10.33 10.11
N SER A 28 2.57 -11.41 10.21
CA SER A 28 3.96 -11.37 10.67
C SER A 28 4.89 -10.76 9.61
N GLY A 29 6.10 -10.36 10.03
CA GLY A 29 7.13 -9.86 9.12
C GLY A 29 7.43 -10.82 7.94
N PRO A 30 7.63 -12.13 8.17
CA PRO A 30 7.85 -13.09 7.09
C PRO A 30 6.65 -13.22 6.12
N GLU A 31 5.42 -13.18 6.63
CA GLU A 31 4.21 -13.22 5.78
C GLU A 31 4.11 -11.96 4.92
N ARG A 32 4.40 -10.78 5.49
CA ARG A 32 4.52 -9.53 4.74
C ARG A 32 5.58 -9.65 3.66
N ASP A 33 6.77 -10.16 3.97
CA ASP A 33 7.86 -10.30 3.01
C ASP A 33 7.47 -11.23 1.85
N LEU A 34 6.74 -12.31 2.16
CA LEU A 34 6.18 -13.20 1.15
C LEU A 34 5.15 -12.49 0.26
N LEU A 35 4.22 -11.70 0.85
CA LEU A 35 3.27 -10.90 0.08
C LEU A 35 3.99 -9.91 -0.85
N CYS A 36 5.04 -9.24 -0.37
CA CYS A 36 5.88 -8.36 -1.17
C CYS A 36 6.55 -9.11 -2.34
N ALA A 37 7.14 -10.27 -2.07
CA ALA A 37 7.78 -11.08 -3.10
C ALA A 37 6.79 -11.55 -4.18
N LEU A 38 5.61 -12.04 -3.77
CA LEU A 38 4.55 -12.44 -4.70
C LEU A 38 4.03 -11.25 -5.51
N SER A 39 3.86 -10.07 -4.89
CA SER A 39 3.45 -8.86 -5.59
C SER A 39 4.43 -8.48 -6.70
N TYR A 40 5.75 -8.63 -6.46
CA TYR A 40 6.77 -8.38 -7.45
C TYR A 40 6.67 -9.34 -8.65
N VAL A 41 6.40 -10.62 -8.40
CA VAL A 41 6.17 -11.62 -9.46
C VAL A 41 4.92 -11.26 -10.28
N HIS A 42 3.82 -10.91 -9.63
CA HIS A 42 2.60 -10.48 -10.32
C HIS A 42 2.84 -9.24 -11.19
N LEU A 43 3.55 -8.23 -10.69
CA LEU A 43 3.93 -7.05 -11.48
C LEU A 43 4.77 -7.42 -12.69
N ALA A 44 5.77 -8.28 -12.52
CA ALA A 44 6.63 -8.75 -13.62
C ALA A 44 5.82 -9.48 -14.72
N CYS A 45 4.71 -10.12 -14.35
CA CYS A 45 3.78 -10.75 -15.27
C CYS A 45 2.67 -9.83 -15.81
N GLY A 46 2.70 -8.52 -15.49
CA GLY A 46 1.66 -7.56 -15.90
C GLY A 46 0.33 -7.70 -15.16
N GLN A 47 0.31 -8.42 -14.03
CA GLN A 47 -0.87 -8.68 -13.20
C GLN A 47 -0.98 -7.68 -12.04
N SER A 48 -0.99 -6.39 -12.37
CA SER A 48 -0.93 -5.31 -11.37
C SER A 48 -2.13 -5.28 -10.41
N ALA A 49 -3.32 -5.69 -10.84
CA ALA A 49 -4.49 -5.84 -9.95
C ALA A 49 -4.27 -6.88 -8.84
N HIS A 50 -3.66 -8.03 -9.16
CA HIS A 50 -3.33 -9.05 -8.16
C HIS A 50 -2.24 -8.56 -7.20
N SER A 51 -1.21 -7.89 -7.74
CA SER A 51 -0.20 -7.22 -6.92
C SER A 51 -0.83 -6.24 -5.94
N LEU A 52 -1.76 -5.40 -6.41
CA LEU A 52 -2.41 -4.38 -5.58
C LEU A 52 -3.20 -4.99 -4.44
N ALA A 53 -3.92 -6.09 -4.70
CA ALA A 53 -4.66 -6.81 -3.67
C ALA A 53 -3.74 -7.31 -2.55
N LEU A 54 -2.61 -7.94 -2.88
CA LEU A 54 -1.63 -8.43 -1.90
C LEU A 54 -0.99 -7.29 -1.11
N LEU A 55 -0.60 -6.21 -1.79
CA LEU A 55 0.05 -5.07 -1.15
C LEU A 55 -0.89 -4.30 -0.21
N ARG A 56 -2.18 -4.23 -0.53
CA ARG A 56 -3.19 -3.65 0.38
C ARG A 56 -3.39 -4.46 1.65
N ILE A 57 -3.16 -5.78 1.61
CA ILE A 57 -3.12 -6.61 2.83
C ILE A 57 -1.86 -6.27 3.62
N ALA A 58 -0.70 -6.26 2.94
CA ALA A 58 0.59 -5.97 3.57
C ALA A 58 0.65 -4.57 4.24
N ALA A 59 0.01 -3.57 3.64
CA ALA A 59 0.08 -2.17 4.10
C ALA A 59 -0.81 -1.83 5.31
N ARG A 60 -1.77 -2.68 5.68
CA ARG A 60 -2.67 -2.44 6.82
C ARG A 60 -1.92 -2.37 8.14
N GLU A 61 -1.01 -3.31 8.36
CA GLU A 61 -0.25 -3.45 9.61
C GLU A 61 1.12 -2.75 9.56
N HIS A 62 1.72 -2.62 8.37
CA HIS A 62 3.08 -2.09 8.18
C HIS A 62 3.09 -0.79 7.39
N SER A 63 2.26 0.13 7.84
CA SER A 63 1.94 1.32 7.06
C SER A 63 3.15 2.26 6.82
N ASN A 64 4.23 2.18 7.62
CA ASN A 64 5.47 2.99 7.47
C ASN A 64 6.65 2.26 6.80
N ASP A 65 6.47 1.04 6.29
CA ASP A 65 7.56 0.32 5.62
C ASP A 65 7.86 0.96 4.25
N VAL A 66 9.01 1.63 4.14
CA VAL A 66 9.45 2.33 2.92
C VAL A 66 9.55 1.39 1.71
N GLY A 67 10.03 0.16 1.90
CA GLY A 67 10.15 -0.81 0.81
C GLY A 67 8.79 -1.20 0.26
N LEU A 68 7.86 -1.52 1.16
CA LEU A 68 6.47 -1.83 0.82
C LEU A 68 5.76 -0.66 0.12
N LEU A 69 5.88 0.55 0.67
CA LEU A 69 5.23 1.74 0.12
C LEU A 69 5.73 2.06 -1.31
N ARG A 70 7.02 1.82 -1.61
CA ARG A 70 7.56 2.01 -2.97
C ARG A 70 6.91 1.06 -3.98
N ILE A 71 6.74 -0.22 -3.62
CA ILE A 71 6.09 -1.20 -4.50
C ILE A 71 4.60 -0.86 -4.66
N LEU A 72 3.94 -0.43 -3.58
CA LEU A 72 2.54 0.01 -3.60
C LEU A 72 2.34 1.22 -4.52
N ALA A 73 3.18 2.25 -4.41
CA ALA A 73 3.10 3.43 -5.29
C ALA A 73 3.24 3.05 -6.77
N TYR A 74 4.22 2.21 -7.10
CA TYR A 74 4.40 1.72 -8.47
C TYR A 74 3.18 0.93 -8.97
N THR A 75 2.62 0.07 -8.12
CA THR A 75 1.45 -0.75 -8.48
C THR A 75 0.20 0.11 -8.70
N LEU A 76 -0.04 1.12 -7.86
CA LEU A 76 -1.15 2.06 -8.02
C LEU A 76 -1.04 2.84 -9.33
N ILE A 77 0.17 3.27 -9.70
CA ILE A 77 0.43 3.91 -11.01
C ILE A 77 0.12 2.95 -12.16
N ALA A 78 0.53 1.67 -12.07
CA ALA A 78 0.26 0.67 -13.09
C ALA A 78 -1.24 0.41 -13.28
N GLU A 79 -2.03 0.49 -12.21
CA GLU A 79 -3.50 0.40 -12.22
C GLU A 79 -4.19 1.73 -12.61
N GLY A 80 -3.43 2.80 -12.85
CA GLY A 80 -3.96 4.11 -13.19
C GLY A 80 -4.63 4.86 -12.04
N LEU A 81 -4.40 4.43 -10.79
CA LEU A 81 -4.95 5.04 -9.58
C LEU A 81 -4.06 6.20 -9.12
N GLY A 82 -4.08 7.29 -9.90
CA GLY A 82 -3.16 8.43 -9.73
C GLY A 82 -3.22 9.11 -8.38
N GLU A 83 -4.41 9.46 -7.88
CA GLU A 83 -4.56 10.16 -6.60
C GLU A 83 -4.16 9.27 -5.41
N GLU A 84 -4.51 7.98 -5.42
CA GLU A 84 -4.03 7.03 -4.41
C GLU A 84 -2.50 6.92 -4.41
N ALA A 85 -1.89 6.87 -5.60
CA ALA A 85 -0.44 6.83 -5.73
C ALA A 85 0.22 8.09 -5.17
N LEU A 86 -0.37 9.28 -5.38
CA LEU A 86 0.15 10.53 -4.82
C LEU A 86 0.13 10.52 -3.30
N HIS A 87 -0.95 10.04 -2.67
CA HIS A 87 -1.00 9.91 -1.21
C HIS A 87 0.10 8.98 -0.66
N VAL A 88 0.39 7.87 -1.35
CA VAL A 88 1.47 6.97 -0.96
C VAL A 88 2.84 7.63 -1.15
N LEU A 89 3.04 8.38 -2.23
CA LEU A 89 4.29 9.11 -2.51
C LEU A 89 4.55 10.25 -1.52
N ASP A 90 3.52 10.95 -1.08
CA ASP A 90 3.65 12.00 -0.05
C ASP A 90 4.07 11.40 1.29
N ARG A 91 3.56 10.21 1.61
CA ARG A 91 4.01 9.45 2.78
C ARG A 91 5.46 8.97 2.63
N LEU A 92 5.85 8.50 1.44
CA LEU A 92 7.23 8.10 1.17
C LEU A 92 8.20 9.27 1.35
N ASP A 93 7.87 10.47 0.87
CA ASP A 93 8.72 11.66 1.04
C ASP A 93 8.94 12.00 2.53
N ALA A 94 7.94 11.76 3.39
CA ALA A 94 8.06 11.98 4.83
C ALA A 94 8.95 10.94 5.53
N LEU A 95 9.08 9.73 4.98
CA LEU A 95 9.79 8.61 5.61
C LEU A 95 11.19 8.34 5.01
N ASP A 96 11.36 8.59 3.71
CA ASP A 96 12.53 8.22 2.94
C ASP A 96 13.43 9.43 2.67
N THR A 97 14.37 9.66 3.58
CA THR A 97 15.32 10.78 3.49
C THR A 97 16.57 10.44 2.66
N GLN A 98 16.63 9.25 2.03
CA GLN A 98 17.82 8.83 1.30
C GLN A 98 17.96 9.62 -0.01
N PRO A 99 19.11 10.28 -0.27
CA PRO A 99 19.31 11.05 -1.50
C PRO A 99 19.18 10.22 -2.78
N SER A 100 19.53 8.93 -2.72
CA SER A 100 19.42 7.98 -3.83
C SER A 100 17.97 7.75 -4.29
N SER A 101 17.00 7.90 -3.38
CA SER A 101 15.58 7.72 -3.66
C SER A 101 14.97 8.87 -4.46
N ARG A 102 15.61 10.05 -4.44
CA ARG A 102 15.07 11.28 -5.05
C ARG A 102 14.74 11.13 -6.53
N ILE A 103 15.66 10.56 -7.32
CA ILE A 103 15.45 10.38 -8.77
C ILE A 103 14.26 9.46 -9.08
N PRO A 104 14.21 8.21 -8.57
CA PRO A 104 13.07 7.34 -8.84
C PRO A 104 11.75 7.89 -8.27
N MET A 105 11.74 8.54 -7.10
CA MET A 105 10.53 9.16 -6.54
C MET A 105 9.99 10.31 -7.39
N THR A 106 10.88 11.15 -7.94
CA THR A 106 10.48 12.24 -8.84
C THR A 106 9.81 11.70 -10.11
N LEU A 107 10.34 10.60 -10.66
CA LEU A 107 9.72 9.94 -11.81
C LEU A 107 8.33 9.38 -11.47
N LEU A 108 8.20 8.62 -10.38
CA LEU A 108 6.91 8.05 -9.98
C LEU A 108 5.85 9.14 -9.72
N ARG A 109 6.22 10.26 -9.10
CA ARG A 109 5.32 11.39 -8.87
C ARG A 109 4.80 12.00 -10.17
N SER A 110 5.67 12.19 -11.17
CA SER A 110 5.23 12.65 -12.50
C SER A 110 4.21 11.69 -13.12
N HIS A 111 4.44 10.38 -13.02
CA HIS A 111 3.49 9.38 -13.53
C HIS A 111 2.16 9.38 -12.76
N ALA A 112 2.19 9.49 -11.43
CA ALA A 112 0.98 9.55 -10.61
C ALA A 112 0.14 10.80 -10.95
N LEU A 113 0.76 11.97 -11.08
CA LEU A 113 0.10 13.21 -11.54
C LEU A 113 -0.54 13.03 -12.91
N ARG A 114 0.13 12.33 -13.83
CA ARG A 114 -0.43 12.03 -15.15
C ARG A 114 -1.69 11.17 -15.03
N HIS A 115 -1.65 10.11 -14.23
CA HIS A 115 -2.83 9.25 -14.03
C HIS A 115 -3.96 9.95 -13.26
N ALA A 116 -3.64 10.98 -12.47
CA ALA A 116 -4.61 11.87 -11.83
C ALA A 116 -5.18 12.97 -12.76
N GLY A 117 -4.77 13.02 -14.03
CA GLY A 117 -5.21 14.06 -14.97
C GLY A 117 -4.52 15.42 -14.81
N ARG A 118 -3.55 15.54 -13.88
CA ARG A 118 -2.82 16.78 -13.55
C ARG A 118 -1.62 16.98 -14.48
N MET A 119 -1.88 17.10 -15.77
CA MET A 119 -0.85 17.09 -16.83
C MET A 119 0.21 18.19 -16.72
N ALA A 120 -0.20 19.40 -16.34
CA ALA A 120 0.72 20.53 -16.23
C ALA A 120 1.79 20.25 -15.15
N GLU A 121 1.35 19.83 -13.96
CA GLU A 121 2.22 19.45 -12.86
C GLU A 121 3.06 18.21 -13.20
N ALA A 122 2.46 17.22 -13.85
CA ALA A 122 3.16 16.02 -14.30
C ALA A 122 4.37 16.38 -15.20
N ARG A 123 4.19 17.35 -16.10
CA ARG A 123 5.24 17.84 -17.00
C ARG A 123 6.34 18.57 -16.26
N GLU A 124 6.00 19.45 -15.32
CA GLU A 124 6.97 20.17 -14.50
C GLU A 124 7.85 19.19 -13.70
N VAL A 125 7.22 18.24 -12.99
CA VAL A 125 7.93 17.23 -12.21
C VAL A 125 8.81 16.33 -13.11
N PHE A 126 8.33 16.00 -14.32
CA PHE A 126 9.15 15.23 -15.27
C PHE A 126 10.39 16.00 -15.72
N GLN A 127 10.30 17.31 -15.95
CA GLN A 127 11.45 18.16 -16.27
C GLN A 127 12.46 18.18 -15.12
N THR A 128 12.00 18.24 -13.87
CA THR A 128 12.86 18.08 -12.70
C THR A 128 13.59 16.74 -12.70
N TYR A 129 12.89 15.63 -12.99
CA TYR A 129 13.50 14.31 -13.12
C TYR A 129 14.61 14.27 -14.19
N VAL A 130 14.34 14.82 -15.38
CA VAL A 130 15.32 14.87 -16.49
C VAL A 130 16.59 15.62 -16.05
N SER A 131 16.43 16.79 -15.42
CA SER A 131 17.54 17.59 -14.90
C SER A 131 18.36 16.83 -13.84
N LEU A 132 17.71 16.18 -12.88
CA LEU A 132 18.39 15.38 -11.85
C LEU A 132 19.19 14.20 -12.46
N ARG A 133 18.60 13.53 -13.45
CA ARG A 133 19.26 12.41 -14.15
C ARG A 133 20.48 12.87 -14.95
N ALA A 134 20.40 14.02 -15.61
CA ALA A 134 21.52 14.60 -16.35
C ALA A 134 22.69 14.95 -15.41
N SER A 135 22.40 15.61 -14.29
CA SER A 135 23.43 15.98 -13.30
C SER A 135 24.15 14.77 -12.71
N THR A 136 23.42 13.69 -12.38
CA THR A 136 24.05 12.46 -11.86
C THR A 136 24.88 11.70 -12.90
N ALA A 137 24.59 11.85 -14.19
CA ALA A 137 25.41 11.29 -15.26
C ALA A 137 26.73 12.06 -15.44
N LEU A 138 26.73 13.38 -15.21
CA LEU A 138 27.93 14.21 -15.27
C LEU A 138 28.90 13.91 -14.12
N ILE A 139 28.38 13.76 -12.90
CA ILE A 139 29.19 13.41 -11.72
C ILE A 139 29.90 12.06 -11.89
N ARG A 140 29.29 11.09 -12.56
CA ARG A 140 29.88 9.76 -12.79
C ARG A 140 30.98 9.73 -13.86
N LYS A 141 31.14 10.80 -14.65
CA LYS A 141 32.14 10.89 -15.72
C LYS A 141 33.42 11.63 -15.30
N GLN A 142 33.42 12.20 -14.10
CA GLN A 142 34.58 12.84 -13.46
C GLN A 142 35.24 11.85 -12.51
#